data_AF-A0A0L0SX68-F1
#
_entry.id   AF-A0A0L0SX68-F1
#
_cell.length_a   1.000
_cell.length_b   1.000
_cell.length_c   1.000
_cell.angle_alpha   90.00
_cell.angle_beta   90.00
_cell.angle_gamma   90.00
#
_symmetry.space_group_name_H-M   'P 1'
#
loop_
_entity.id
_entity.type
_entity.pdbx_description
1 polymer ?
#
loop_
_entity_poly.entity_id
_entity_poly.type
_entity_poly.pdbx_seq_one_letter_code
_entity_poly.pdbx_strand_id
1 'polypeptide(L)'
;MNFGNFDVHDIKSAFNKVKATVMQLTEMEQKVKEATNAEAWGASSSLMQEIAKGTYDYQGFNEIMPAIFKRFTAEGGHTWRNVYKALTLIEYLIKNGSDRVIEYVRSHTYELKTCLNFTYIDEKGKDQGINVRHRAQQILDLLNNESLIEDDRLSQSRK
;
A
#
# COMPACT_ATOMS: atom_id res chain seq x y z
N MET A 1 -38.35 -14.47 -12.77
CA MET A 1 -37.02 -14.01 -12.36
C MET A 1 -37.04 -12.49 -12.44
N ASN A 2 -36.98 -11.80 -11.30
CA ASN A 2 -37.05 -10.35 -11.26
C ASN A 2 -35.61 -9.82 -11.31
N PHE A 3 -35.24 -9.17 -12.41
CA PHE A 3 -33.95 -8.51 -12.54
C PHE A 3 -34.00 -7.25 -11.67
N GLY A 4 -33.25 -7.25 -10.56
CA GLY A 4 -33.23 -6.15 -9.61
C GLY A 4 -32.76 -4.86 -10.26
N ASN A 5 -33.61 -3.83 -10.19
CA ASN A 5 -33.26 -2.44 -10.50
C ASN A 5 -32.07 -2.01 -9.64
N PHE A 6 -30.90 -1.87 -10.26
CA PHE A 6 -29.84 -1.04 -9.68
C PHE A 6 -30.33 0.41 -9.68
N ASP A 7 -30.67 0.91 -8.50
CA ASP A 7 -31.24 2.24 -8.32
C ASP A 7 -30.15 3.32 -8.50
N VAL A 8 -30.45 4.33 -9.31
CA VAL A 8 -29.62 5.53 -9.49
C VAL A 8 -29.36 6.22 -8.15
N HIS A 9 -30.25 6.05 -7.18
CA HIS A 9 -30.08 6.56 -5.81
C HIS A 9 -28.91 5.89 -5.05
N ASP A 10 -28.69 4.59 -5.25
CA ASP A 10 -27.58 3.86 -4.63
C ASP A 10 -26.23 4.26 -5.25
N ILE A 11 -26.22 4.50 -6.56
CA ILE A 11 -25.04 5.01 -7.27
C ILE A 11 -24.68 6.42 -6.77
N LYS A 12 -25.68 7.30 -6.61
CA LYS A 12 -25.48 8.66 -6.09
C LYS A 12 -25.04 8.68 -4.63
N SER A 13 -25.61 7.82 -3.79
CA SER A 13 -25.24 7.74 -2.38
C SER A 13 -23.83 7.18 -2.20
N ALA A 14 -23.45 6.16 -2.97
CA ALA A 14 -22.08 5.65 -3.02
C ALA A 14 -21.09 6.72 -3.50
N PHE A 15 -21.44 7.46 -4.57
CA PHE A 15 -20.62 8.55 -5.08
C PHE A 15 -20.42 9.67 -4.06
N ASN A 16 -21.49 10.09 -3.38
CA ASN A 16 -21.42 11.12 -2.33
C ASN A 16 -20.62 10.67 -1.10
N LYS A 17 -20.73 9.39 -0.71
CA LYS A 17 -19.94 8.81 0.37
C LYS A 17 -18.44 8.77 0.02
N VAL A 18 -18.11 8.34 -1.21
CA VAL A 18 -16.74 8.38 -1.73
C VAL A 18 -16.20 9.81 -1.74
N LYS A 19 -16.99 10.77 -2.22
CA LYS A 19 -16.61 12.19 -2.25
C LYS A 19 -16.38 12.76 -0.85
N ALA A 20 -17.26 12.45 0.11
CA ALA A 20 -17.12 12.90 1.49
C ALA A 20 -15.88 12.33 2.18
N THR A 21 -15.58 11.04 1.96
CA THR A 21 -14.35 10.43 2.49
C THR A 21 -13.11 11.02 1.83
N VAL A 22 -13.12 11.27 0.51
CA VAL A 22 -11.99 11.92 -0.18
C VAL A 22 -11.75 13.34 0.32
N MET A 23 -12.81 14.10 0.62
CA MET A 23 -12.72 15.44 1.19
C MET A 23 -12.18 15.48 2.63
N GLN A 24 -12.12 14.34 3.32
CA GLN A 24 -11.58 14.22 4.68
C GLN A 24 -10.16 13.66 4.73
N LEU A 25 -9.62 13.17 3.60
CA LEU A 25 -8.24 12.68 3.56
C LEU A 25 -7.27 13.85 3.51
N THR A 26 -6.22 13.75 4.31
CA THR A 26 -5.04 14.63 4.25
C THR A 26 -4.30 14.46 2.93
N GLU A 27 -3.46 15.43 2.57
CA GLU A 27 -2.69 15.37 1.32
C GLU A 27 -1.86 14.08 1.22
N MET A 28 -1.20 13.69 2.32
CA MET A 28 -0.39 12.48 2.33
C MET A 28 -1.21 11.20 2.21
N GLU A 29 -2.38 11.14 2.85
CA GLU A 29 -3.30 10.00 2.68
C GLU A 29 -3.82 9.90 1.24
N GLN A 30 -4.07 11.04 0.57
CA GLN A 30 -4.47 11.05 -0.84
C GLN A 30 -3.36 10.50 -1.73
N LYS A 31 -2.11 10.92 -1.51
CA LYS A 31 -0.94 10.41 -2.24
C LYS A 31 -0.74 8.91 -2.02
N VAL A 32 -0.87 8.43 -0.78
CA VAL A 32 -0.83 6.98 -0.49
C VAL A 32 -1.96 6.25 -1.20
N LYS A 33 -3.18 6.81 -1.19
CA LYS A 33 -4.34 6.22 -1.87
C LYS A 33 -4.13 6.11 -3.38
N GLU A 34 -3.53 7.14 -3.99
CA GLU A 34 -3.16 7.16 -5.40
C GLU A 34 -2.08 6.11 -5.70
N ALA A 35 -0.98 6.11 -4.94
CA ALA A 35 0.12 5.16 -5.10
C ALA A 35 -0.32 3.70 -4.92
N THR A 36 -1.39 3.46 -4.15
CA THR A 36 -1.94 2.13 -3.83
C THR A 36 -3.29 1.86 -4.50
N ASN A 37 -3.62 2.54 -5.60
CA ASN A 37 -4.88 2.31 -6.33
C ASN A 37 -4.94 0.92 -7.01
N ALA A 38 -6.08 0.57 -7.61
CA ALA A 38 -6.30 -0.75 -8.23
C ALA A 38 -5.90 -0.83 -9.72
N GLU A 39 -5.23 0.20 -10.26
CA GLU A 39 -4.79 0.22 -11.65
C GLU A 39 -3.70 -0.82 -11.90
N ALA A 40 -3.59 -1.31 -13.14
CA ALA A 40 -2.67 -2.39 -13.49
C ALA A 40 -1.20 -1.94 -13.55
N TRP A 41 -0.93 -0.63 -13.52
CA TRP A 41 0.42 -0.06 -13.50
C TRP A 41 0.83 0.37 -12.08
N GLY A 42 2.14 0.38 -11.84
CA GLY A 42 2.72 0.85 -10.59
C GLY A 42 2.57 2.35 -10.39
N ALA A 43 2.78 2.82 -9.16
CA ALA A 43 2.92 4.25 -8.88
C ALA A 43 4.15 4.83 -9.60
N SER A 44 4.10 6.12 -9.95
CA SER A 44 5.27 6.80 -10.49
C SER A 44 6.35 6.94 -9.42
N SER A 45 7.62 6.88 -9.82
CA SER A 45 8.75 7.10 -8.89
C SER A 45 8.68 8.48 -8.23
N SER A 46 8.21 9.49 -8.96
CA SER A 46 8.01 10.85 -8.42
C SER A 46 7.01 10.87 -7.27
N LEU A 47 5.86 10.19 -7.42
CA LEU A 47 4.86 10.10 -6.36
C LEU A 47 5.40 9.35 -5.14
N MET A 48 6.11 8.23 -5.35
CA MET A 48 6.73 7.50 -4.24
C MET A 48 7.81 8.34 -3.53
N GLN A 49 8.56 9.15 -4.27
CA GLN A 49 9.56 10.06 -3.70
C GLN A 49 8.92 11.19 -2.89
N GLU A 50 7.78 11.73 -3.32
CA GLU A 50 7.02 12.71 -2.52
C GLU A 50 6.52 12.08 -1.21
N ILE A 51 6.02 10.84 -1.26
CA ILE A 51 5.62 10.11 -0.05
C ILE A 51 6.83 9.87 0.85
N ALA A 52 7.96 9.44 0.30
CA ALA A 52 9.20 9.24 1.05
C ALA A 52 9.65 10.52 1.76
N LYS A 53 9.64 11.67 1.10
CA LYS A 53 9.92 12.97 1.73
C LYS A 53 8.95 13.27 2.87
N GLY A 54 7.66 13.00 2.69
CA GLY A 54 6.65 13.18 3.74
C GLY A 54 6.90 12.36 5.01
N THR A 55 7.61 11.23 4.93
CA THR A 55 7.93 10.42 6.12
C THR A 55 8.96 11.06 7.06
N TYR A 56 9.67 12.10 6.63
CA TYR A 56 10.59 12.86 7.49
C TYR A 56 9.86 13.88 8.38
N ASP A 57 8.65 14.27 8.00
CA ASP A 57 7.79 15.11 8.83
C ASP A 57 6.98 14.26 9.83
N TYR A 58 6.79 14.78 11.04
CA TYR A 58 6.08 14.03 12.09
C TYR A 58 4.61 13.79 11.74
N GLN A 59 3.90 14.80 11.23
CA GLN A 59 2.50 14.66 10.87
C GLN A 59 2.37 13.78 9.62
N GLY A 60 3.17 14.04 8.58
CA GLY A 60 3.19 13.24 7.36
C GLY A 60 3.44 11.76 7.64
N PHE A 61 4.40 11.42 8.50
CA PHE A 61 4.64 10.03 8.91
C PHE A 61 3.40 9.36 9.53
N ASN A 62 2.71 10.06 10.44
CA ASN A 62 1.52 9.55 11.14
C ASN A 62 0.29 9.45 10.23
N GLU A 63 0.29 10.11 9.07
CA GLU A 63 -0.73 9.97 8.02
C GLU A 63 -0.38 8.82 7.06
N ILE A 64 0.88 8.75 6.61
CA ILE A 64 1.36 7.82 5.58
C ILE A 64 1.31 6.37 6.07
N MET A 65 1.96 6.07 7.19
CA MET A 65 2.17 4.68 7.60
C MET A 65 0.85 3.95 7.91
N PRO A 66 -0.09 4.53 8.69
CA PRO A 66 -1.39 3.90 8.90
C PRO A 66 -2.20 3.76 7.61
N ALA A 67 -2.15 4.73 6.70
CA ALA A 67 -2.86 4.67 5.43
C ALA A 67 -2.38 3.52 4.53
N ILE A 68 -1.07 3.22 4.56
CA ILE A 68 -0.50 2.07 3.85
C ILE A 68 -0.97 0.76 4.51
N PHE A 69 -0.84 0.63 5.83
CA PHE A 69 -1.17 -0.61 6.54
C PHE A 69 -2.67 -0.95 6.50
N LYS A 70 -3.54 0.06 6.41
CA LYS A 70 -4.97 -0.14 6.14
C LYS A 70 -5.26 -0.90 4.83
N ARG A 71 -4.31 -0.95 3.88
CA ARG A 71 -4.46 -1.76 2.66
C ARG A 71 -4.32 -3.25 2.93
N PHE A 72 -3.53 -3.66 3.92
CA PHE A 72 -3.32 -5.07 4.25
C PHE A 72 -4.54 -5.70 4.93
N THR A 73 -5.40 -4.88 5.52
CA THR A 73 -6.64 -5.33 6.19
C THR A 73 -7.88 -5.22 5.30
N ALA A 74 -7.74 -4.81 4.04
CA ALA A 74 -8.86 -4.70 3.12
C ALA A 74 -9.46 -6.08 2.82
N GLU A 75 -10.78 -6.18 2.91
CA GLU A 75 -11.49 -7.44 2.71
C GLU A 75 -11.57 -7.81 1.22
N GLY A 76 -11.43 -9.11 0.95
CA GLY A 76 -11.66 -9.71 -0.37
C GLY A 76 -10.42 -9.76 -1.27
N GLY A 77 -10.20 -10.92 -1.90
CA GLY A 77 -9.03 -11.17 -2.75
C GLY A 77 -8.91 -10.25 -3.98
N HIS A 78 -10.01 -9.65 -4.43
CA HIS A 78 -10.02 -8.70 -5.56
C HIS A 78 -9.16 -7.44 -5.30
N THR A 79 -8.83 -7.15 -4.04
CA THR A 79 -7.96 -6.04 -3.63
C THR A 79 -6.46 -6.31 -3.80
N TRP A 80 -6.07 -7.46 -4.37
CA TRP A 80 -4.67 -7.89 -4.50
C TRP A 80 -3.73 -6.82 -5.09
N ARG A 81 -4.20 -6.00 -6.04
CA ARG A 81 -3.39 -4.91 -6.61
C ARG A 81 -3.11 -3.81 -5.59
N ASN A 82 -4.10 -3.43 -4.78
CA ASN A 82 -3.94 -2.43 -3.73
C ASN A 82 -2.93 -2.93 -2.69
N VAL A 83 -3.05 -4.20 -2.27
CA VAL A 83 -2.13 -4.84 -1.31
C VAL A 83 -0.71 -4.93 -1.90
N TYR A 84 -0.58 -5.41 -3.14
CA TYR A 84 0.72 -5.51 -3.81
C TYR A 84 1.41 -4.15 -3.98
N LYS A 85 0.65 -3.10 -4.36
CA LYS A 85 1.18 -1.74 -4.51
C LYS A 85 1.52 -1.11 -3.16
N ALA A 86 0.77 -1.42 -2.10
CA ALA A 86 1.12 -1.02 -0.74
C ALA A 86 2.43 -1.67 -0.27
N LEU A 87 2.63 -2.97 -0.52
CA LEU A 87 3.90 -3.65 -0.24
C LEU A 87 5.06 -3.03 -1.05
N THR A 88 4.83 -2.74 -2.32
CA THR A 88 5.82 -2.06 -3.18
C THR A 88 6.21 -0.69 -2.62
N LEU A 89 5.23 0.09 -2.13
CA LEU A 89 5.48 1.37 -1.49
C LEU A 89 6.26 1.20 -0.18
N ILE A 90 5.95 0.19 0.66
CA ILE A 90 6.72 -0.10 1.88
C ILE A 90 8.20 -0.37 1.55
N GLU A 91 8.48 -1.23 0.57
CA GLU A 91 9.85 -1.51 0.15
C GLU A 91 10.57 -0.22 -0.28
N TYR A 92 9.89 0.63 -1.06
CA TYR A 92 10.45 1.92 -1.47
C TYR A 92 10.76 2.83 -0.26
N LEU A 93 9.84 2.93 0.69
CA LEU A 93 9.99 3.78 1.87
C LEU A 93 11.07 3.27 2.82
N ILE A 94 11.28 1.95 2.94
CA ILE A 94 12.41 1.39 3.68
C ILE A 94 13.74 1.89 3.11
N LYS A 95 13.83 2.03 1.78
CA LYS A 95 15.07 2.43 1.09
C LYS A 95 15.25 3.95 0.95
N ASN A 96 14.16 4.73 0.98
CA ASN A 96 14.19 6.17 0.63
C ASN A 96 13.57 7.10 1.69
N GLY A 97 12.73 6.57 2.59
CA GLY A 97 12.03 7.34 3.63
C GLY A 97 12.87 7.53 4.89
N SER A 98 12.28 8.06 5.96
CA SER A 98 12.94 8.24 7.26
C SER A 98 13.21 6.91 7.97
N ASP A 99 14.17 6.87 8.89
CA ASP A 99 14.52 5.64 9.63
C ASP A 99 13.33 5.09 10.45
N ARG A 100 12.44 5.99 10.88
CA ARG A 100 11.17 5.65 11.57
C ARG A 100 10.30 4.70 10.77
N VAL A 101 10.41 4.69 9.43
CA VAL A 101 9.69 3.73 8.58
C VAL A 101 10.11 2.31 8.90
N ILE A 102 11.40 2.05 9.07
CA ILE A 102 11.95 0.72 9.35
C ILE A 102 11.43 0.23 10.70
N GLU A 103 11.49 1.08 11.73
CA GLU A 103 10.98 0.79 13.08
C GLU A 103 9.47 0.49 13.07
N TYR A 104 8.69 1.28 12.32
CA TYR A 104 7.26 1.08 12.20
C TYR A 104 6.93 -0.25 11.51
N VAL A 105 7.60 -0.56 10.41
CA VAL A 105 7.37 -1.82 9.68
C VAL A 105 7.77 -3.02 10.54
N ARG A 106 8.89 -2.94 11.28
CA ARG A 106 9.31 -3.98 12.23
C ARG A 106 8.26 -4.19 13.34
N SER A 107 7.69 -3.11 13.89
CA SER A 107 6.65 -3.22 14.94
C SER A 107 5.29 -3.74 14.42
N HIS A 108 5.02 -3.63 13.13
CA HIS A 108 3.80 -4.12 12.47
C HIS A 108 4.09 -5.32 11.53
N THR A 109 5.06 -6.16 11.90
CA THR A 109 5.45 -7.34 11.10
C THR A 109 4.31 -8.36 10.98
N TYR A 110 3.36 -8.38 11.91
CA TYR A 110 2.23 -9.31 11.88
C TYR A 110 1.37 -9.11 10.64
N GLU A 111 1.06 -7.86 10.28
CA GLU A 111 0.28 -7.49 9.10
C GLU A 111 0.99 -7.86 7.79
N LEU A 112 2.33 -7.82 7.77
CA LEU A 112 3.09 -8.35 6.63
C LEU A 112 3.01 -9.88 6.56
N LYS A 113 3.04 -10.57 7.72
CA LYS A 113 2.93 -12.03 7.78
C LYS A 113 1.54 -12.52 7.35
N THR A 114 0.46 -11.76 7.58
CA THR A 114 -0.87 -12.15 7.07
C THR A 114 -0.90 -12.16 5.54
N CYS A 115 -0.14 -11.27 4.88
CA CYS A 115 -0.01 -11.21 3.42
C CYS A 115 0.65 -12.48 2.83
N LEU A 116 1.40 -13.25 3.61
CA LEU A 116 1.96 -14.54 3.17
C LEU A 116 0.90 -15.60 2.89
N ASN A 117 -0.32 -15.43 3.42
CA ASN A 117 -1.45 -16.33 3.19
C ASN A 117 -2.48 -15.72 2.24
N PHE A 118 -2.15 -14.64 1.52
CA PHE A 118 -3.10 -13.97 0.63
C PHE A 118 -3.48 -14.88 -0.55
N THR A 119 -4.77 -15.12 -0.73
CA THR A 119 -5.32 -15.98 -1.78
C THR A 119 -6.25 -15.21 -2.70
N TYR A 120 -5.99 -15.25 -4.01
CA TYR A 120 -6.93 -14.77 -5.02
C TYR A 120 -6.63 -15.41 -6.37
N ILE A 121 -7.62 -16.10 -6.92
CA ILE A 121 -7.61 -16.63 -8.28
C ILE A 121 -8.56 -15.75 -9.10
N ASP A 122 -8.08 -15.20 -10.21
CA ASP A 122 -8.91 -14.36 -11.08
C ASP A 122 -9.85 -15.18 -11.96
N GLU A 123 -10.72 -14.50 -12.69
CA GLU A 123 -11.73 -15.10 -13.58
C GLU A 123 -11.12 -15.98 -14.70
N LYS A 124 -9.82 -15.83 -14.97
CA LYS A 124 -9.09 -16.63 -15.97
C LYS A 124 -8.37 -17.82 -15.33
N GLY A 125 -8.59 -18.09 -14.05
CA GLY A 125 -7.94 -19.16 -13.31
C GLY A 125 -6.50 -18.85 -12.90
N LYS A 126 -6.04 -17.59 -12.99
CA LYS A 126 -4.68 -17.22 -12.60
C LYS A 126 -4.63 -16.85 -11.12
N ASP A 127 -3.72 -17.48 -10.37
CA ASP A 127 -3.41 -17.06 -9.00
C ASP A 127 -2.69 -15.71 -9.05
N GLN A 128 -3.38 -14.65 -8.65
CA GLN A 128 -2.83 -13.32 -8.50
C GLN A 128 -2.34 -13.07 -7.07
N GLY A 129 -2.84 -13.84 -6.10
CA GLY A 129 -2.40 -13.80 -4.71
C GLY A 129 -0.92 -14.16 -4.56
N ILE A 130 -0.37 -15.00 -5.45
CA ILE A 130 1.05 -15.35 -5.45
C ILE A 130 1.97 -14.12 -5.52
N ASN A 131 1.57 -13.06 -6.24
CA ASN A 131 2.35 -11.82 -6.33
C ASN A 131 2.45 -11.12 -4.97
N VAL A 132 1.36 -11.12 -4.20
CA VAL A 132 1.31 -10.54 -2.85
C VAL A 132 2.19 -11.35 -1.91
N ARG A 133 2.06 -12.69 -1.91
CA ARG A 133 2.84 -13.59 -1.05
C ARG A 133 4.34 -13.45 -1.29
N HIS A 134 4.77 -13.47 -2.55
CA HIS A 134 6.18 -13.31 -2.90
C HIS A 134 6.74 -11.95 -2.48
N ARG A 135 5.99 -10.86 -2.71
CA ARG A 135 6.46 -9.52 -2.31
C ARG A 135 6.53 -9.38 -0.79
N ALA A 136 5.56 -9.90 -0.06
CA ALA A 136 5.57 -9.89 1.39
C ALA A 136 6.80 -10.64 1.94
N GLN A 137 7.12 -11.81 1.37
CA GLN A 137 8.32 -12.56 1.74
C GLN A 137 9.60 -11.75 1.51
N GLN A 138 9.74 -11.12 0.33
CA GLN A 138 10.91 -10.29 0.02
C GLN A 138 11.11 -9.14 1.03
N ILE A 139 10.03 -8.50 1.47
CA ILE A 139 10.10 -7.43 2.47
C ILE A 139 10.50 -7.99 3.84
N LEU A 140 9.95 -9.14 4.24
CA LEU A 140 10.35 -9.79 5.50
C LEU A 140 11.83 -10.18 5.48
N ASP A 141 12.33 -10.71 4.37
CA ASP A 141 13.74 -11.04 4.20
C ASP A 141 14.63 -9.78 4.28
N LEU A 142 14.20 -8.68 3.65
CA LEU A 142 14.88 -7.38 3.74
C LEU A 142 14.96 -6.87 5.19
N LEU A 143 13.86 -6.93 5.95
CA LEU A 143 13.81 -6.45 7.33
C LEU A 143 14.74 -7.21 8.29
N ASN A 144 15.05 -8.46 7.95
CA ASN A 144 15.99 -9.31 8.68
C ASN A 144 17.47 -9.04 8.34
N ASN A 145 17.76 -8.20 7.33
CA ASN A 145 19.11 -7.89 6.90
C ASN A 145 19.39 -6.37 6.99
N GLU A 146 19.87 -5.95 8.16
CA GLU A 146 20.16 -4.54 8.46
C GLU A 146 21.24 -3.95 7.54
N SER A 147 22.32 -4.69 7.29
CA SER A 147 23.39 -4.25 6.38
C SER A 147 22.88 -3.97 4.97
N LEU A 148 21.96 -4.78 4.46
CA LEU A 148 21.38 -4.57 3.13
C LEU A 148 20.52 -3.30 3.08
N ILE A 149 19.78 -3.01 4.16
CA ILE A 149 18.98 -1.78 4.26
C ILE A 149 19.90 -0.56 4.29
N GLU A 150 20.99 -0.60 5.06
CA GLU A 150 21.97 0.47 5.14
C GLU A 150 22.63 0.74 3.79
N ASP A 151 23.10 -0.31 3.11
CA ASP A 151 23.72 -0.22 1.77
C ASP A 151 22.74 0.36 0.74
N ASP A 152 21.49 -0.13 0.73
CA ASP A 152 20.45 0.37 -0.17
C ASP A 152 20.21 1.87 0.08
N ARG A 153 20.04 2.31 1.34
CA ARG A 153 19.81 3.72 1.70
C ARG A 153 21.01 4.61 1.36
N LEU A 154 22.23 4.14 1.59
CA LEU A 154 23.47 4.84 1.20
C LEU A 154 23.58 4.99 -0.32
N SER A 155 23.12 4.01 -1.09
CA SER A 155 23.11 4.11 -2.55
C SER A 155 22.10 5.13 -3.06
N GLN A 156 20.96 5.32 -2.37
CA GLN A 156 19.95 6.31 -2.74
C GLN A 156 20.38 7.74 -2.39
N SER A 157 21.09 7.94 -1.27
CA SER A 157 21.55 9.29 -0.86
C SER A 157 22.65 9.87 -1.76
N ARG A 158 23.31 9.02 -2.57
CA ARG A 158 24.36 9.42 -3.52
C ARG A 158 23.84 9.79 -4.91
N LYS A 159 22.55 9.58 -5.19
CA LYS A 159 21.90 9.90 -6.48
C LYS A 159 21.17 11.23 -6.41
#